data_AF-A0A534P433-F1
#
_entry.id   AF-A0A534P433-F1
#
_cell.length_a   1.000
_cell.length_b   1.000
_cell.length_c   1.000
_cell.angle_alpha   90.00
_cell.angle_beta   90.00
_cell.angle_gamma   90.00
#
_symmetry.space_group_name_H-M   'P 1'
#
loop_
_entity.id
_entity.type
_entity.pdbx_description
1 polymer ?
#
loop_
_entity_poly.entity_id
_entity_poly.type
_entity_poly.pdbx_seq_one_letter_code
_entity_poly.pdbx_strand_id
1 'polypeptide(L)'
;MPRGRGRSSGMGEWVQGLGEQIGTELGRIIAQSVQRTLSTTIDVKDLARQLKSGGRGRRAAGAKGVCSEPGCGNPVLAKGLCRSHYYRARYRAQKAGTLVTRSRNRAT
;
A
#
# COMPACT_ATOMS: atom_id res chain seq x y z
N MET A 1 56.33 -21.91 -47.69
CA MET A 1 55.29 -21.38 -48.60
C MET A 1 53.96 -22.08 -48.30
N PRO A 2 53.03 -21.50 -47.54
CA PRO A 2 51.72 -22.11 -47.33
C PRO A 2 50.82 -21.85 -48.55
N ARG A 3 50.26 -22.92 -49.11
CA ARG A 3 49.33 -22.91 -50.25
C ARG A 3 47.93 -22.47 -49.79
N GLY A 4 47.26 -21.70 -50.65
CA GLY A 4 46.07 -20.92 -50.37
C GLY A 4 44.84 -21.70 -49.86
N ARG A 5 44.12 -21.08 -48.93
CA ARG A 5 42.77 -21.48 -48.50
C ARG A 5 41.77 -21.13 -49.58
N GLY A 6 41.09 -22.15 -50.11
CA GLY A 6 39.99 -22.04 -51.05
C GLY A 6 38.81 -21.28 -50.45
N ARG A 7 38.29 -20.34 -51.23
CA ARG A 7 37.24 -19.38 -50.90
C ARG A 7 35.86 -20.04 -51.12
N SER A 8 35.21 -20.49 -50.05
CA SER A 8 33.78 -20.84 -50.01
C SER A 8 33.06 -19.90 -49.03
N SER A 9 33.11 -18.59 -49.31
CA SER A 9 32.71 -17.56 -48.33
C SER A 9 31.22 -17.21 -48.39
N GLY A 10 30.59 -17.22 -49.57
CA GLY A 10 29.33 -16.50 -49.73
C GLY A 10 28.11 -17.14 -49.03
N MET A 11 27.92 -18.45 -49.18
CA MET A 11 26.66 -19.08 -48.81
C MET A 11 26.62 -19.52 -47.33
N GLY A 12 27.74 -20.03 -46.81
CA GLY A 12 27.85 -20.45 -45.41
C GLY A 12 27.81 -19.27 -44.43
N GLU A 13 28.53 -18.19 -44.73
CA GLU A 13 28.49 -16.96 -43.92
C GLU A 13 27.10 -16.30 -43.99
N TRP A 14 26.41 -16.38 -45.15
CA TRP A 14 25.04 -15.89 -45.28
C TRP A 14 24.03 -16.70 -44.47
N VAL A 15 24.12 -18.04 -44.51
CA VAL A 15 23.23 -18.91 -43.71
C VAL A 15 23.47 -18.71 -42.21
N GLN A 16 24.74 -18.60 -41.80
CA GLN A 16 25.09 -18.36 -40.40
C GLN A 16 24.60 -16.98 -39.93
N GLY A 17 24.83 -15.92 -40.72
CA GLY A 17 24.36 -14.58 -40.42
C GLY A 17 22.82 -14.49 -40.37
N LEU A 18 22.12 -15.17 -41.28
CA LEU A 18 20.66 -15.24 -41.26
C LEU A 18 20.16 -15.98 -40.02
N GLY A 19 20.83 -17.07 -39.62
CA GLY A 19 20.50 -17.81 -38.40
C GLY A 19 20.67 -16.97 -37.13
N GLU A 20 21.77 -16.21 -37.04
CA GLU A 20 22.02 -15.28 -35.93
C GLU A 20 20.98 -14.15 -35.89
N GLN A 21 20.63 -13.59 -37.04
CA GLN A 21 19.61 -12.53 -37.15
C GLN A 21 18.22 -13.02 -36.72
N ILE A 22 17.81 -14.20 -37.20
CA ILE A 22 16.50 -14.76 -36.85
C ILE A 22 16.48 -15.18 -35.37
N GLY A 23 17.56 -15.78 -34.86
CA GLY A 23 17.64 -16.22 -33.46
C GLY A 23 17.57 -15.05 -32.47
N THR A 24 18.28 -13.96 -32.75
CA THR A 24 18.26 -12.74 -31.91
C THR A 24 16.90 -12.05 -31.92
N GLU A 25 16.25 -11.97 -33.10
CA GLU A 25 14.94 -11.35 -33.25
C GLU A 25 13.84 -12.16 -32.55
N LEU A 26 13.83 -13.49 -32.72
CA LEU A 26 12.86 -14.36 -32.05
C LEU A 26 13.08 -14.38 -30.53
N GLY A 27 14.33 -14.42 -30.07
CA GLY A 27 14.68 -14.32 -28.65
C GLY A 27 14.17 -13.01 -28.03
N ARG A 28 14.32 -11.89 -28.75
CA ARG A 28 13.82 -10.57 -28.36
C ARG A 28 12.29 -10.55 -28.25
N ILE A 29 11.57 -11.10 -29.23
CA ILE A 29 10.09 -11.14 -29.23
C ILE A 29 9.55 -11.97 -28.06
N ILE A 30 10.15 -13.14 -27.81
CA ILE A 30 9.75 -14.02 -26.69
C ILE A 30 10.03 -13.32 -25.35
N ALA A 31 11.22 -12.74 -25.18
CA ALA A 31 11.58 -12.00 -23.98
C ALA A 31 10.63 -10.81 -23.73
N GLN A 32 10.30 -10.04 -24.78
CA GLN A 32 9.36 -8.93 -24.69
C GLN A 32 7.94 -9.39 -24.37
N SER A 33 7.48 -10.51 -24.91
CA SER A 33 6.15 -11.05 -24.65
C SER A 33 6.02 -11.53 -23.20
N VAL A 34 7.03 -12.24 -22.69
CA VAL A 34 7.11 -12.66 -21.29
C VAL A 34 7.17 -11.44 -20.37
N GLN A 35 8.00 -10.44 -20.69
CA GLN A 35 8.13 -9.21 -19.90
C GLN A 35 6.83 -8.39 -19.90
N ARG A 36 6.07 -8.38 -21.00
CA ARG A 36 4.77 -7.70 -21.10
C ARG A 36 3.73 -8.39 -20.22
N THR A 37 3.63 -9.71 -20.28
CA THR A 37 2.74 -10.50 -19.41
C THR A 37 3.11 -10.35 -17.93
N LEU A 38 4.40 -10.38 -17.60
CA LEU A 38 4.87 -10.19 -16.23
C LEU A 38 4.69 -8.76 -15.71
N SER A 39 4.81 -7.75 -16.57
CA SER A 39 4.55 -6.34 -16.19
C SER A 39 3.07 -6.06 -15.90
N THR A 40 2.16 -6.85 -16.47
CA THR A 40 0.73 -6.81 -16.12
C THR A 40 0.42 -7.56 -14.82
N THR A 41 1.31 -8.44 -14.37
CA THR A 41 1.19 -9.16 -13.10
C THR A 41 1.98 -8.45 -12.00
N ILE A 42 1.44 -7.32 -11.54
CA ILE A 42 1.45 -6.88 -10.14
C ILE A 42 2.84 -6.90 -9.45
N ASP A 43 3.42 -5.71 -9.25
CA ASP A 43 4.58 -5.56 -8.37
C ASP A 43 4.18 -5.86 -6.91
N VAL A 44 4.67 -6.99 -6.39
CA VAL A 44 4.39 -7.49 -5.04
C VAL A 44 4.80 -6.47 -3.97
N LYS A 45 5.78 -5.62 -4.25
CA LYS A 45 6.16 -4.53 -3.34
C LYS A 45 5.10 -3.44 -3.31
N ASP A 46 4.45 -3.15 -4.43
CA ASP A 46 3.35 -2.18 -4.50
C ASP A 46 2.08 -2.68 -3.81
N LEU A 47 1.78 -3.96 -3.99
CA LEU A 47 0.71 -4.63 -3.26
C LEU A 47 1.00 -4.62 -1.74
N ALA A 48 2.25 -4.88 -1.35
CA ALA A 48 2.68 -4.78 0.04
C ALA A 48 2.55 -3.35 0.59
N ARG A 49 2.81 -2.32 -0.23
CA ARG A 49 2.56 -0.91 0.13
C ARG A 49 1.07 -0.63 0.34
N GLN A 50 0.21 -1.03 -0.59
CA GLN A 50 -1.25 -0.84 -0.51
C GLN A 50 -1.89 -1.57 0.67
N LEU A 51 -1.45 -2.80 0.96
CA LEU A 51 -1.98 -3.58 2.08
C LEU A 51 -1.47 -3.07 3.44
N LYS A 52 -0.30 -2.41 3.49
CA LYS A 52 0.22 -1.77 4.72
C LYS A 52 -0.53 -0.48 5.08
N SER A 53 -1.21 0.15 4.12
CA SER A 53 -2.12 1.29 4.35
C SER A 53 -3.50 0.91 4.92
N GLY A 54 -3.85 -0.37 5.03
CA GLY A 54 -5.11 -0.84 5.62
C GLY A 54 -5.12 -0.94 7.15
N GLY A 55 -4.02 -0.59 7.81
CA GLY A 55 -3.85 -0.73 9.26
C GLY A 55 -4.41 0.45 10.03
N ARG A 56 -5.73 0.43 10.32
CA ARG A 56 -6.38 1.12 11.45
C ARG A 56 -5.87 2.54 11.73
N GLY A 57 -6.59 3.53 11.19
CA GLY A 57 -6.67 4.85 11.82
C GLY A 57 -7.31 4.74 13.20
N ARG A 58 -6.57 4.25 14.19
CA ARG A 58 -6.78 4.64 15.59
C ARG A 58 -6.64 6.15 15.57
N ARG A 59 -7.79 6.85 15.53
CA ARG A 59 -7.86 8.27 15.82
C ARG A 59 -7.05 8.44 17.10
N ALA A 60 -5.85 9.01 16.98
CA ALA A 60 -4.99 9.28 18.11
C ALA A 60 -5.86 10.14 19.04
N ALA A 61 -6.31 9.48 20.10
CA ALA A 61 -7.22 10.05 21.08
C ALA A 61 -6.54 11.31 21.59
N GLY A 62 -7.26 12.43 21.49
CA GLY A 62 -6.77 13.73 21.89
C GLY A 62 -6.40 13.72 23.36
N ALA A 63 -5.10 13.65 23.63
CA ALA A 63 -4.52 14.03 24.90
C ALA A 63 -3.71 15.30 24.64
N LYS A 64 -4.37 16.46 24.78
CA LYS A 64 -3.67 17.76 24.81
C LYS A 64 -3.99 18.55 26.08
N GLY A 65 -4.38 17.88 27.16
CA GLY A 65 -4.64 18.56 28.42
C GLY A 65 -4.65 17.63 29.63
N VAL A 66 -4.45 18.26 30.79
CA VAL A 66 -4.72 17.70 32.11
C VAL A 66 -6.21 17.94 32.43
N CYS A 67 -6.81 17.04 33.19
CA CYS A 67 -8.20 17.19 33.64
C CYS A 67 -8.42 18.55 34.29
N SER A 68 -9.49 19.26 33.91
CA SER A 68 -9.87 20.54 34.51
C SER A 68 -10.39 20.44 35.95
N GLU A 69 -10.35 19.26 36.57
CA GLU A 69 -10.85 19.06 37.93
C GLU A 69 -9.73 19.38 38.93
N PRO A 70 -9.97 20.22 39.95
CA PRO A 70 -8.96 20.58 40.95
C PRO A 70 -8.38 19.32 41.61
N GLY A 71 -7.05 19.22 41.63
CA GLY A 71 -6.33 18.06 42.18
C GLY A 71 -6.26 16.82 41.26
N CYS A 72 -6.74 16.90 40.01
CA CYS A 72 -6.68 15.78 39.08
C CYS A 72 -5.60 15.95 38.00
N GLY A 73 -4.48 15.23 38.13
CA GLY A 73 -3.38 15.22 37.14
C GLY A 73 -3.58 14.30 35.94
N ASN A 74 -4.75 13.67 35.80
CA ASN A 74 -4.98 12.65 34.78
C ASN A 74 -5.15 13.26 33.38
N PRO A 75 -4.75 12.55 32.31
CA PRO A 75 -4.92 13.01 30.94
C PRO A 75 -6.40 13.14 30.57
N VAL A 76 -6.73 14.19 29.82
CA VAL A 76 -8.08 14.41 29.27
C VAL A 76 -8.43 13.31 28.28
N LEU A 77 -9.65 12.76 28.43
CA LEU A 77 -10.26 11.85 27.47
C LEU A 77 -11.14 12.62 26.47
N ALA A 78 -12.01 13.49 26.98
CA ALA A 78 -12.93 14.32 26.20
C ALA A 78 -13.49 15.45 27.08
N LYS A 79 -13.88 16.58 26.44
CA LYS A 79 -14.51 17.73 27.11
C LYS A 79 -13.70 18.29 28.31
N GLY A 80 -12.37 18.24 28.25
CA GLY A 80 -11.51 18.73 29.34
C GLY A 80 -11.49 17.83 30.59
N LEU A 81 -12.12 16.66 30.55
CA LEU A 81 -12.21 15.74 31.70
C LEU A 81 -11.42 14.46 31.44
N CYS A 82 -10.79 13.94 32.50
CA CYS A 82 -10.19 12.61 32.47
C CYS A 82 -11.26 11.53 32.28
N ARG A 83 -10.85 10.30 31.97
CA ARG A 83 -11.77 9.16 31.78
C ARG A 83 -12.80 9.03 32.90
N SER A 84 -12.36 9.08 34.16
CA SER A 84 -13.25 8.96 35.32
C SER A 84 -14.25 10.11 35.43
N HIS A 85 -13.78 11.35 35.37
CA HIS A 85 -14.63 12.53 35.49
C HIS A 85 -15.57 12.68 34.30
N TYR A 86 -15.15 12.30 33.10
CA TYR A 86 -16.00 12.28 31.91
C TYR A 86 -17.20 11.34 32.09
N TYR A 87 -16.99 10.12 32.58
CA TYR A 87 -18.10 9.17 32.81
C TYR A 87 -19.03 9.63 33.94
N ARG A 88 -18.49 10.17 35.03
CA ARG A 88 -19.30 10.74 36.12
C ARG A 88 -20.16 11.91 35.64
N ALA A 89 -19.57 12.84 34.90
CA ALA A 89 -20.28 13.98 34.32
C ALA A 89 -21.35 13.52 33.32
N ARG A 90 -21.05 12.54 32.47
CA ARG A 90 -22.01 11.95 31.53
C ARG A 90 -23.19 11.30 32.25
N TYR A 91 -22.93 10.56 33.33
CA TYR A 91 -24.00 9.93 34.13
C TYR A 91 -24.89 10.98 34.82
N ARG A 92 -24.29 12.04 35.37
CA ARG A 92 -25.03 13.19 35.93
C ARG A 92 -25.90 13.87 34.88
N ALA A 93 -25.36 14.10 33.67
CA ALA A 93 -26.10 14.71 32.56
C ALA A 93 -27.29 13.86 32.09
N GLN A 94 -27.15 12.53 32.11
CA GLN A 94 -28.25 11.60 31.81
C GLN A 94 -29.35 11.68 32.87
N LYS A 95 -28.99 11.67 34.16
CA LYS A 95 -29.97 11.81 35.25
C LYS A 95 -30.66 13.18 35.27
N ALA A 96 -29.93 14.23 34.91
CA ALA A 96 -30.48 15.59 34.82
C ALA A 96 -31.35 15.81 33.58
N GLY A 97 -31.52 14.82 32.70
CA GLY A 97 -32.28 14.95 31.45
C GLY A 97 -31.65 15.90 30.43
N THR A 98 -30.46 16.44 30.70
CA THR A 98 -29.78 17.43 29.85
C THR A 98 -29.03 16.77 28.68
N LEU A 99 -28.86 15.45 28.69
CA LEU A 99 -28.23 14.70 27.62
C LEU A 99 -29.26 14.15 26.63
N VAL A 100 -29.52 14.88 25.55
CA VAL A 100 -30.33 14.37 24.42
C VAL A 100 -29.56 13.24 23.74
N THR A 101 -29.98 11.99 23.93
CA THR A 101 -29.47 10.88 23.13
C THR A 101 -30.04 11.01 21.73
N ARG A 102 -29.23 11.37 20.75
CA ARG A 102 -29.61 11.28 19.32
C ARG A 102 -29.98 9.82 19.03
N SER A 103 -31.28 9.53 18.99
CA SER A 103 -31.80 8.29 18.45
C SER A 103 -31.38 8.23 16.98
N ARG A 104 -30.55 7.25 16.63
CA ARG A 104 -30.21 7.00 15.23
C ARG A 104 -31.44 6.38 14.60
N ASN A 105 -32.24 7.19 13.89
CA ASN A 105 -33.25 6.64 12.99
C ASN A 105 -32.52 5.75 11.97
N ARG A 106 -32.76 4.45 12.10
CA ARG A 106 -32.36 3.43 11.12
C ARG A 106 -33.31 3.60 9.94
N ALA A 107 -32.88 4.35 8.92
CA ALA A 107 -33.56 4.37 7.64
C ALA A 107 -33.58 2.94 7.09
N THR A 108 -34.78 2.47 6.78
CA THR A 108 -35.11 1.22 6.08
C THR A 108 -34.54 1.21 4.69
#